data_AF-A0A958C490-F1
#
_entry.id   AF-A0A958C490-F1
#
_cell.length_a   1.000
_cell.length_b   1.000
_cell.length_c   1.000
_cell.angle_alpha   90.00
_cell.angle_beta   90.00
_cell.angle_gamma   90.00
#
_symmetry.space_group_name_H-M   'P 1'
#
loop_
_entity.id
_entity.type
_entity.pdbx_description
1 polymer ?
#
loop_
_entity_poly.entity_id
_entity_poly.type
_entity_poly.pdbx_seq_one_letter_code
_entity_poly.pdbx_strand_id
1 'polypeptide(L)' 'MVPRFCVQCGQMLHERLLPGDHRARRVCPACGYVAYENAKPCAGVLPTQDGQVLLARRAVEPYFGRWD' A
#
# COMPACT_ATOMS: atom_id res chain seq x y z
N MET A 1 -2.85 2.09 -3.43
CA MET A 1 -3.20 2.69 -4.73
C MET A 1 -2.58 1.84 -5.82
N VAL A 2 -3.41 1.19 -6.63
CA VAL A 2 -2.95 0.41 -7.78
C VAL A 2 -2.58 1.37 -8.90
N PRO A 3 -1.45 1.17 -9.59
CA PRO A 3 -1.12 1.99 -10.74
C PRO A 3 -2.22 1.92 -11.82
N ARG A 4 -2.41 3.04 -12.53
CA ARG A 4 -3.30 3.11 -13.70
C ARG A 4 -2.60 2.65 -14.98
N PHE A 5 -1.27 2.75 -15.01
CA PHE A 5 -0.43 2.42 -16.16
C PHE A 5 0.56 1.31 -15.80
N CYS A 6 0.95 0.53 -16.80
CA CYS A 6 1.89 -0.55 -16.67
C CYS A 6 3.28 0.00 -16.37
N VAL A 7 3.90 -0.45 -15.28
CA VAL A 7 5.26 -0.06 -14.90
C VAL A 7 6.34 -0.60 -15.84
N GLN A 8 6.00 -1.55 -16.71
CA GLN A 8 6.93 -2.17 -17.66
C GLN A 8 6.92 -1.47 -19.03
N CYS A 9 5.75 -1.03 -19.52
CA CYS A 9 5.62 -0.50 -20.90
C CYS A 9 4.79 0.79 -21.02
N GLY A 10 4.27 1.33 -19.92
CA GLY A 10 3.47 2.57 -19.93
C GLY A 10 2.01 2.43 -20.38
N GLN A 11 1.61 1.27 -20.93
CA GLN A 11 0.23 1.06 -21.39
C GLN A 11 -0.78 1.08 -20.24
N MET A 12 -2.00 1.57 -20.49
CA MET A 12 -3.10 1.54 -19.51
C MET A 12 -3.43 0.10 -19.06
N LEU A 13 -3.62 -0.08 -17.75
CA LEU A 13 -4.00 -1.36 -17.17
C LEU A 13 -5.53 -1.53 -17.19
N HIS A 14 -6.00 -2.76 -17.41
CA HIS A 14 -7.42 -3.11 -17.42
C HIS A 14 -7.73 -4.17 -16.36
N GLU A 15 -8.92 -4.11 -15.77
CA GLU A 15 -9.38 -5.14 -14.84
C GLU A 15 -9.74 -6.42 -15.59
N ARG A 16 -9.21 -7.55 -15.12
CA ARG A 16 -9.47 -8.88 -15.69
C ARG A 16 -9.51 -9.92 -14.57
N LEU A 17 -10.51 -10.78 -14.59
CA LEU A 17 -10.52 -11.98 -13.75
C LEU A 17 -9.60 -13.03 -14.37
N LEU A 18 -8.57 -13.44 -13.64
CA LEU A 18 -7.64 -14.48 -14.08
C LEU A 18 -8.13 -15.87 -13.64
N PRO A 19 -7.79 -16.95 -14.37
CA PRO A 19 -8.12 -18.31 -13.94
C PRO A 19 -7.57 -18.59 -12.53
N GLY A 20 -8.43 -19.10 -11.63
CA GLY A 20 -8.05 -19.41 -10.25
C GLY A 20 -8.06 -18.22 -9.28
N ASP A 21 -8.26 -17.00 -9.75
CA ASP A 21 -8.43 -15.83 -8.88
C ASP A 21 -9.89 -15.64 -8.45
N HIS A 22 -10.08 -15.14 -7.22
CA HIS A 22 -11.39 -14.74 -6.69
C HIS A 22 -11.72 -13.25 -6.92
N ARG A 23 -10.77 -12.47 -7.45
CA ARG A 23 -10.92 -11.02 -7.65
C ARG A 23 -10.27 -10.60 -8.96
N ALA A 24 -10.83 -9.59 -9.60
CA ALA A 24 -10.24 -8.99 -10.79
C ALA A 24 -8.86 -8.39 -10.44
N ARG A 25 -7.91 -8.54 -11.36
CA ARG A 25 -6.57 -7.96 -11.29
C ARG A 25 -6.40 -6.91 -12.36
N ARG A 26 -5.55 -5.93 -12.12
CA ARG A 26 -5.13 -4.99 -13.16
C ARG A 26 -4.04 -5.63 -14.02
N VAL A 27 -4.38 -5.92 -15.27
CA VAL A 27 -3.51 -6.61 -16.23
C VAL A 27 -3.20 -5.70 -17.41
N CYS A 28 -1.95 -5.69 -17.85
CA CYS A 28 -1.53 -4.97 -19.05
C CYS A 28 -1.91 -5.77 -20.30
N PRO A 29 -2.68 -5.20 -21.24
CA PRO A 29 -3.04 -5.90 -22.47
C PRO A 29 -1.87 -6.02 -23.46
N ALA A 30 -0.85 -5.15 -23.36
CA ALA A 30 0.28 -5.13 -24.28
C ALA A 30 1.38 -6.14 -23.94
N CYS A 31 1.71 -6.30 -22.66
CA CYS A 31 2.82 -7.16 -22.22
C CYS A 31 2.43 -8.23 -21.18
N GLY A 32 1.17 -8.30 -20.76
CA GLY A 32 0.68 -9.31 -19.82
C GLY A 32 1.02 -9.07 -18.34
N TYR A 33 1.73 -7.98 -18.00
CA TYR A 33 2.08 -7.65 -16.61
C TYR A 33 0.84 -7.54 -15.72
N VAL A 34 0.89 -8.15 -14.54
CA VAL A 34 -0.19 -8.10 -13.53
C VAL A 34 0.23 -7.21 -12.36
N ALA A 35 -0.52 -6.14 -12.09
CA ALA A 35 -0.29 -5.24 -10.97
C ALA A 35 -1.05 -5.73 -9.73
N TYR A 36 -0.35 -6.48 -8.87
CA TYR A 36 -0.91 -6.96 -7.61
C TYR A 36 -1.01 -5.86 -6.56
N GLU A 37 -2.17 -5.79 -5.90
CA GLU A 37 -2.39 -4.98 -4.70
C GLU A 37 -1.89 -5.70 -3.46
N ASN A 38 -0.63 -5.50 -3.14
CA ASN A 38 -0.04 -6.06 -1.93
C ASN A 38 -0.23 -5.11 -0.76
N ALA A 39 -0.47 -5.68 0.43
CA ALA A 39 -0.46 -4.92 1.67
C ALA A 39 0.92 -4.26 1.85
N LYS A 40 0.93 -3.04 2.39
CA LYS A 40 2.17 -2.37 2.79
C LYS A 40 2.44 -2.74 4.24
N PRO A 41 3.43 -3.60 4.53
CA PRO A 41 3.76 -3.92 5.90
C PRO A 41 4.21 -2.65 6.64
N CYS A 42 3.79 -2.53 7.88
CA CYS A 42 4.17 -1.44 8.79
C CYS A 42 4.51 -2.08 10.14
N ALA A 43 5.51 -1.54 10.83
CA ALA A 43 5.90 -1.96 12.16
C ALA A 43 5.80 -0.76 13.12
N GLY A 44 5.31 -1.02 14.33
CA GLY A 44 5.29 -0.06 15.43
C GLY A 44 6.05 -0.63 16.61
N VAL A 45 6.51 0.25 17.50
CA VAL A 45 7.14 -0.08 18.78
C VAL A 45 6.55 0.82 19.85
N LEU A 46 6.44 0.32 21.09
CA LEU A 46 6.09 1.11 22.26
C LEU A 46 7.33 1.17 23.18
N PRO A 47 8.22 2.17 23.02
CA PRO A 47 9.42 2.26 23.83
C PRO A 47 9.06 2.58 25.28
N THR A 48 9.65 1.85 26.22
CA THR A 48 9.45 2.04 27.66
C THR A 48 10.76 2.29 28.38
N GLN A 49 10.74 3.17 29.37
CA GLN A 49 11.88 3.44 30.25
C GLN A 49 11.36 3.91 31.62
N ASP A 50 11.84 3.31 32.72
CA ASP A 50 11.52 3.71 34.10
C ASP A 50 10.01 3.88 34.39
N GLY A 51 9.19 2.97 33.83
CA GLY A 51 7.73 3.01 33.97
C GLY A 51 7.01 4.04 33.10
N GLN A 52 7.72 4.71 32.20
CA GLN A 52 7.20 5.69 31.24
C GLN A 52 7.20 5.13 29.82
N VAL A 53 6.39 5.74 28.94
CA VAL A 53 6.35 5.45 27.49
C VAL A 53 6.80 6.67 26.69
N LEU A 54 7.56 6.44 25.61
CA LEU A 54 7.89 7.49 24.66
C LEU A 54 6.79 7.62 23.61
N LEU A 55 6.26 8.83 23.44
CA LEU A 55 5.28 9.16 22.41
C LEU A 55 5.82 10.29 21.51
N ALA A 56 5.51 10.21 20.22
CA ALA A 56 5.74 11.27 19.25
C ALA A 56 4.48 12.12 19.10
N ARG A 57 4.64 13.46 19.03
CA ARG A 57 3.54 14.35 18.65
C ARG A 57 3.56 14.58 17.15
N ARG A 58 2.48 14.18 16.47
CA ARG A 58 2.36 14.23 15.02
C ARG A 58 2.44 15.66 14.49
N ALA A 59 3.35 15.89 13.55
CA ALA A 59 3.60 17.20 12.95
C ALA A 59 2.91 17.41 11.59
N VAL A 60 2.19 16.40 11.08
CA VAL A 60 1.49 16.44 9.79
C VAL A 60 0.14 15.74 9.88
N GLU A 61 -0.79 16.09 8.99
CA GLU A 61 -2.04 15.36 8.82
C GLU A 61 -1.79 13.96 8.21
N PRO A 62 -2.66 12.97 8.46
CA PRO A 62 -3.83 13.05 9.33
C PRO A 62 -3.46 13.04 10.82
N TYR A 63 -4.35 13.60 11.66
CA TYR A 63 -4.27 13.63 13.13
C TYR A 63 -3.14 14.51 13.67
N PHE A 64 -2.95 15.69 13.07
CA PHE A 64 -1.97 16.67 13.56
C PHE A 64 -2.15 16.95 15.06
N GLY A 65 -1.04 17.02 15.80
CA GLY A 65 -1.02 17.35 17.22
C GLY A 65 -1.42 16.21 18.17
N ARG A 66 -1.90 15.06 17.67
CA ARG A 66 -2.10 13.86 18.50
C ARG A 66 -0.77 13.18 18.86
N TRP A 67 -0.79 12.39 19.92
CA TRP A 67 0.35 11.60 20.38
C TRP A 67 0.19 10.13 19.97
N ASP A 68 1.25 9.54 19.41
CA ASP A 68 1.37 8.12 19.06
C ASP A 68 2.70 7.50 19.50
#